data_AF-A0A8C7TPH8-F1
#
_entry.id   AF-A0A8C7TPH8-F1
#
_cell.length_a   1.000
_cell.length_b   1.000
_cell.length_c   1.000
_cell.angle_alpha   90.00
_cell.angle_beta   90.00
_cell.angle_gamma   90.00
#
_symmetry.space_group_name_H-M   'P 1'
#
loop_
_entity.id
_entity.type
_entity.pdbx_description
1 polymer ?
#
loop_
_entity_poly.entity_id
_entity_poly.type
_entity_poly.pdbx_seq_one_letter_code
_entity_poly.pdbx_strand_id
1 'polypeptide(L)'
;MNLLTTILVLDSEKSMAERDDYYMEVINCFFILYYLMEMSLKILAFGWRGYLSYRNNIFDGLLTFCLLVLQITIFATYRLPFPKWNPASRGLMSLWEMVRLVNMLIVVRFLRIIPDIKLMALVASTLVDLVKNLRAFAGILVVVFYVFAVLGIWLFQGAITAPGKMSMENITINFTMECGSYEQLGYWPNNFDDFASSLVLLYNIMVVNNWQVFMDAYTRYTTEWSKVYFVSWWLTSSVMWVNLFVALILENFIYKWDRSVTCSVADVERTGYETTVQLMFREQIQEPTEEELVTQLHQHPHLHLS
;
A
#
# COMPACT_ATOMS: atom_id res chain seq x y z
N MET A 1 -15.95 15.26 -10.00
CA MET A 1 -14.88 14.40 -9.44
C MET A 1 -14.58 13.18 -10.31
N ASN A 2 -15.54 12.63 -11.08
CA ASN A 2 -15.30 11.55 -12.06
C ASN A 2 -14.53 11.99 -13.33
N LEU A 3 -14.57 13.29 -13.67
CA LEU A 3 -14.01 13.81 -14.91
C LEU A 3 -12.48 13.61 -15.02
N LEU A 4 -11.74 13.78 -13.92
CA LEU A 4 -10.28 13.67 -13.93
C LEU A 4 -9.82 12.22 -14.10
N THR A 5 -10.50 11.28 -13.44
CA THR A 5 -10.24 9.85 -13.58
C THR A 5 -10.59 9.37 -14.97
N THR A 6 -11.72 9.84 -15.53
CA THR A 6 -12.06 9.54 -16.93
C THR A 6 -11.07 10.14 -17.90
N ILE A 7 -10.57 11.37 -17.66
CA ILE A 7 -9.56 12.00 -18.51
C ILE A 7 -8.23 11.23 -18.43
N LEU A 8 -7.80 10.79 -17.25
CA LEU A 8 -6.57 10.01 -17.08
C LEU A 8 -6.66 8.62 -17.73
N VAL A 9 -7.83 7.97 -17.68
CA VAL A 9 -8.08 6.70 -18.38
C VAL A 9 -8.13 6.90 -19.89
N LEU A 10 -8.83 7.93 -20.37
CA LEU A 10 -8.91 8.26 -21.80
C LEU A 10 -7.53 8.65 -22.37
N ASP A 11 -6.72 9.32 -21.55
CA ASP A 11 -5.35 9.68 -21.89
C ASP A 11 -4.44 8.44 -21.91
N SER A 12 -4.71 7.40 -21.11
CA SER A 12 -3.94 6.14 -21.14
C SER A 12 -4.06 5.36 -22.46
N GLU A 13 -5.17 5.52 -23.19
CA GLU A 13 -5.39 4.87 -24.48
C GLU A 13 -4.73 5.61 -25.66
N LYS A 14 -4.32 6.87 -25.48
CA LYS A 14 -3.65 7.65 -26.54
C LYS A 14 -2.15 7.38 -26.61
N SER A 15 -1.67 7.10 -27.82
CA SER A 15 -0.24 6.97 -28.13
C SER A 15 0.54 8.22 -27.73
N MET A 16 1.77 8.04 -27.22
CA MET A 16 2.66 9.10 -26.72
C MET A 16 2.91 10.25 -27.71
N ALA A 17 2.68 10.02 -29.00
CA ALA A 17 2.92 11.00 -30.07
C ALA A 17 1.76 11.98 -30.32
N GLU A 18 0.55 11.69 -29.83
CA GLU A 18 -0.68 12.48 -30.06
C GLU A 18 -1.21 13.17 -28.79
N ARG A 19 -0.40 13.17 -27.73
CA ARG A 19 -0.79 13.71 -26.43
C ARG A 19 -0.45 15.19 -26.34
N ASP A 20 -1.47 16.03 -26.23
CA ASP A 20 -1.29 17.45 -26.03
C ASP A 20 -0.86 17.75 -24.59
N ASP A 21 0.45 17.69 -24.33
CA ASP A 21 1.06 17.92 -23.02
C ASP A 21 0.67 19.27 -22.40
N TYR A 22 0.40 20.27 -23.24
CA TYR A 22 0.01 21.62 -22.81
C TYR A 22 -1.32 21.64 -22.06
N TYR A 23 -2.36 20.94 -22.55
CA TYR A 23 -3.66 20.93 -21.87
C TYR A 23 -3.60 20.21 -20.53
N MET A 24 -2.83 19.11 -20.46
CA MET A 24 -2.62 18.36 -19.22
C MET A 24 -1.88 19.19 -18.17
N GLU A 25 -0.86 19.97 -18.58
CA GLU A 25 -0.16 20.89 -17.67
C GLU A 25 -1.10 21.98 -17.11
N VAL A 26 -1.92 22.59 -17.96
CA VAL A 26 -2.87 23.64 -17.54
C VAL A 26 -3.91 23.09 -16.56
N ILE A 27 -4.49 21.92 -16.87
CA ILE A 27 -5.46 21.26 -16.00
C ILE A 27 -4.83 20.92 -14.65
N ASN A 28 -3.63 20.33 -14.65
CA ASN A 28 -2.90 19.99 -13.43
C ASN A 28 -2.59 21.24 -12.60
N CYS A 29 -2.14 22.34 -13.23
CA CYS A 29 -1.91 23.61 -12.55
C CYS A 29 -3.17 24.14 -11.86
N PHE A 30 -4.32 24.12 -12.56
CA PHE A 30 -5.60 24.53 -11.99
C PHE A 30 -5.98 23.70 -10.75
N PHE A 31 -5.85 22.37 -10.82
CA PHE A 31 -6.13 21.51 -9.67
C PHE A 31 -5.20 21.81 -8.49
N ILE A 32 -3.90 21.99 -8.73
CA ILE A 32 -2.93 22.29 -7.67
C ILE A 32 -3.24 23.62 -6.98
N LEU A 33 -3.61 24.66 -7.74
CA LEU A 33 -4.03 25.94 -7.18
C LEU A 33 -5.29 25.81 -6.33
N TYR A 34 -6.29 25.06 -6.81
CA TYR A 34 -7.50 24.76 -6.03
C TYR A 34 -7.15 24.07 -4.70
N TYR A 35 -6.23 23.11 -4.72
CA TYR A 35 -5.80 22.39 -3.51
C TYR A 35 -5.00 23.26 -2.54
N LEU A 36 -4.16 24.16 -3.05
CA LEU A 36 -3.46 25.14 -2.24
C LEU A 36 -4.46 26.09 -1.55
N MET A 37 -5.50 26.51 -2.27
CA MET A 37 -6.57 27.31 -1.69
C MET A 37 -7.33 26.54 -0.60
N GLU A 38 -7.71 25.29 -0.85
CA GLU A 38 -8.36 24.40 0.14
C GLU A 38 -7.52 24.29 1.42
N MET A 39 -6.22 24.03 1.28
CA MET A 39 -5.28 23.92 2.40
C MET A 39 -5.15 25.24 3.16
N SER A 40 -5.02 26.36 2.45
CA SER A 40 -4.90 27.69 3.06
C SER A 40 -6.15 28.05 3.87
N LEU A 41 -7.35 27.78 3.34
CA LEU A 41 -8.60 28.01 4.06
C LEU A 41 -8.71 27.15 5.32
N LYS A 42 -8.30 25.86 5.26
CA LYS A 42 -8.28 24.98 6.44
C LYS A 42 -7.32 25.48 7.52
N ILE A 43 -6.13 25.96 7.13
CA ILE A 43 -5.15 26.51 8.08
C ILE A 43 -5.67 27.80 8.73
N LEU A 44 -6.35 28.67 7.96
CA LEU A 44 -6.95 29.89 8.50
C LEU A 44 -8.10 29.59 9.46
N ALA A 45 -8.94 28.58 9.16
CA ALA A 45 -10.10 28.23 9.99
C ALA A 45 -9.71 27.51 11.30
N PHE A 46 -8.82 26.52 11.25
CA PHE A 46 -8.44 25.71 12.41
C PHE A 46 -7.19 26.23 13.15
N GLY A 47 -6.45 27.17 12.55
CA GLY A 47 -5.12 27.55 12.99
C GLY A 47 -4.07 26.46 12.70
N TRP A 48 -2.79 26.86 12.69
CA TRP A 48 -1.67 25.95 12.40
C TRP A 48 -1.64 24.70 13.31
N ARG A 49 -1.85 24.89 14.61
CA ARG A 49 -1.88 23.79 15.59
C ARG A 49 -3.11 22.90 15.43
N GLY A 50 -4.26 23.46 15.07
CA GLY A 50 -5.48 22.68 14.83
C GLY A 50 -5.38 21.83 13.56
N TYR A 51 -4.77 22.37 12.50
CA TYR A 51 -4.55 21.63 11.25
C TYR A 51 -3.66 20.40 11.46
N LEU A 52 -2.55 20.56 12.20
CA LEU A 52 -1.59 19.48 12.48
C LEU A 52 -2.11 18.41 13.46
N SER A 53 -3.24 18.63 14.14
CA SER A 53 -3.82 17.63 15.04
C SER A 53 -4.48 16.47 14.27
N TYR A 54 -5.05 16.75 13.09
CA TYR A 54 -5.80 15.77 12.31
C TYR A 54 -4.90 15.03 11.30
N ARG A 55 -4.72 13.71 11.48
CA ARG A 55 -3.86 12.88 10.62
C ARG A 55 -4.24 12.90 9.13
N ASN A 56 -5.53 13.00 8.82
CA ASN A 56 -6.01 13.10 7.43
C ASN A 56 -5.57 14.44 6.78
N ASN A 57 -5.60 15.52 7.54
CA ASN A 57 -5.17 16.83 7.07
C ASN A 57 -3.65 16.88 6.87
N ILE A 58 -2.85 16.24 7.74
CA ILE A 58 -1.40 16.13 7.55
C ILE A 58 -1.07 15.41 6.22
N PHE A 59 -1.78 14.32 5.92
CA PHE A 59 -1.57 13.57 4.67
C PHE A 59 -1.95 14.39 3.44
N ASP A 60 -3.13 15.04 3.44
CA ASP A 60 -3.59 15.90 2.32
C ASP A 60 -2.68 17.14 2.14
N GLY A 61 -2.16 17.70 3.23
CA GLY A 61 -1.19 18.80 3.20
C GLY A 61 0.16 18.37 2.63
N LEU A 62 0.67 17.20 3.03
CA LEU A 62 1.92 16.65 2.48
C LEU A 62 1.80 16.37 0.98
N LEU A 63 0.70 15.76 0.54
CA LEU A 63 0.44 15.53 -0.88
C LEU A 63 0.36 16.84 -1.67
N THR A 64 -0.35 17.85 -1.14
CA THR A 64 -0.47 19.16 -1.78
C THR A 64 0.87 19.88 -1.86
N PHE A 65 1.70 19.77 -0.82
CA PHE A 65 3.06 20.30 -0.83
C PHE A 65 3.95 19.60 -1.88
N CYS A 66 3.94 18.27 -1.96
CA CYS A 66 4.68 17.52 -2.97
C CYS A 66 4.24 17.89 -4.40
N LEU A 67 2.93 18.01 -4.65
CA LEU A 67 2.39 18.45 -5.93
C LEU A 67 2.88 19.85 -6.31
N LEU A 68 2.87 20.79 -5.36
CA LEU A 68 3.36 22.14 -5.59
C LEU A 68 4.85 22.18 -5.90
N VAL A 69 5.68 21.45 -5.15
CA VAL A 69 7.14 21.37 -5.40
C VAL A 69 7.41 20.80 -6.79
N LEU A 70 6.68 19.75 -7.18
CA LEU A 70 6.83 19.13 -8.49
C LEU A 70 6.40 20.10 -9.62
N GLN A 71 5.28 20.81 -9.46
CA GLN A 71 4.82 21.80 -10.43
C GLN A 71 5.79 22.98 -10.58
N ILE A 72 6.34 23.49 -9.48
CA ILE A 72 7.37 24.54 -9.50
C ILE A 72 8.62 24.03 -10.21
N THR A 73 9.02 22.78 -9.96
CA THR A 73 10.19 22.17 -10.62
C THR A 73 9.99 22.06 -12.13
N ILE A 74 8.79 21.66 -12.59
CA ILE A 74 8.44 21.61 -14.01
C ILE A 74 8.51 23.02 -14.63
N PHE A 75 7.87 24.01 -14.00
CA PHE A 75 7.87 25.39 -14.50
C PHE A 75 9.29 25.97 -14.55
N ALA A 76 10.09 25.74 -13.50
CA ALA A 76 11.46 26.24 -13.41
C ALA A 76 12.39 25.61 -14.45
N THR A 77 12.19 24.34 -14.77
CA THR A 77 13.08 23.57 -15.67
C THR A 77 12.74 23.81 -17.14
N TYR A 78 11.46 23.98 -17.48
CA TYR A 78 11.00 23.93 -18.87
C TYR A 78 10.39 25.22 -19.41
N ARG A 79 9.99 26.16 -18.54
CA ARG A 79 9.33 27.41 -18.95
C ARG A 79 10.13 28.67 -18.64
N LEU A 80 11.06 28.60 -17.69
CA LEU A 80 11.95 29.73 -17.42
C LEU A 80 12.99 29.88 -18.55
N PRO A 81 13.18 31.10 -19.08
CA PRO A 81 14.10 31.37 -20.17
C PRO A 81 15.52 31.45 -19.63
N PHE A 82 16.11 30.31 -19.26
CA PHE A 82 17.55 30.24 -19.03
C PHE A 82 18.23 29.88 -20.34
N PRO A 83 18.98 30.81 -20.98
CA PRO A 83 19.44 30.68 -22.37
C PRO A 83 20.45 29.55 -22.64
N LYS A 84 20.77 28.70 -21.65
CA LYS A 84 21.69 27.53 -21.76
C LYS A 84 21.27 26.33 -20.91
N TRP A 85 19.99 26.19 -20.55
CA TRP A 85 19.53 25.08 -19.71
C TRP A 85 19.00 23.91 -20.58
N ASN A 86 19.85 22.92 -20.87
CA ASN A 86 19.42 21.65 -21.48
C ASN A 86 19.17 20.61 -20.38
N PRO A 87 17.91 20.36 -19.96
CA PRO A 87 17.60 19.44 -18.85
C PRO A 87 18.02 18.00 -19.15
N ALA A 88 18.04 17.60 -20.43
CA ALA A 88 18.49 16.28 -20.87
C ALA A 88 19.97 15.98 -20.57
N SER A 89 20.82 17.01 -20.40
CA SER A 89 22.27 16.84 -20.18
C SER A 89 22.68 16.56 -18.73
N ARG A 90 21.80 16.82 -17.76
CA ARG A 90 22.09 16.67 -16.31
C ARG A 90 21.48 15.41 -15.68
N GLY A 91 20.88 14.51 -16.47
CA GLY A 91 20.18 13.35 -15.93
C GLY A 91 18.96 13.70 -15.07
N LEU A 92 18.39 14.90 -15.26
CA LEU A 92 17.08 15.24 -14.69
C LEU A 92 16.00 14.47 -15.44
N MET A 93 15.00 14.02 -14.69
CA MET A 93 13.81 13.34 -15.19
C MET A 93 13.18 14.12 -16.35
N SER A 94 12.72 13.43 -17.39
CA SER A 94 12.08 14.06 -18.56
C SER A 94 10.78 14.77 -18.19
N LEU A 95 10.35 15.75 -19.01
CA LEU A 95 9.06 16.46 -18.83
C LEU A 95 7.92 15.49 -18.58
N TRP A 96 7.87 14.47 -19.42
CA TRP A 96 6.80 13.50 -19.41
C TRP A 96 6.84 12.60 -18.16
N GLU A 97 8.02 12.20 -17.71
CA GLU A 97 8.16 11.48 -16.44
C GLU A 97 7.74 12.34 -15.24
N MET A 98 8.07 13.64 -15.23
CA MET A 98 7.61 14.56 -14.18
C MET A 98 6.09 14.76 -14.21
N VAL A 99 5.50 14.95 -15.38
CA VAL A 99 4.03 15.04 -15.54
C VAL A 99 3.35 13.73 -15.14
N ARG A 100 3.95 12.58 -15.46
CA ARG A 100 3.45 11.27 -15.02
C ARG A 100 3.48 11.14 -13.50
N LEU A 101 4.54 11.63 -12.85
CA LEU A 101 4.61 11.69 -11.38
C LEU A 101 3.52 12.59 -10.81
N VAL A 102 3.28 13.79 -11.37
CA VAL A 102 2.17 14.68 -10.95
C VAL A 102 0.84 13.92 -11.02
N ASN A 103 0.57 13.26 -12.15
CA ASN A 103 -0.65 12.49 -12.35
C ASN A 103 -0.77 11.34 -11.35
N MET A 104 0.33 10.63 -11.06
CA MET A 104 0.35 9.56 -10.06
C MET A 104 0.04 10.09 -8.65
N LEU A 105 0.61 11.23 -8.25
CA LEU A 105 0.30 11.87 -6.97
C LEU A 105 -1.16 12.35 -6.89
N ILE A 106 -1.70 12.88 -7.99
CA ILE A 106 -3.13 13.23 -8.10
C ILE A 106 -4.00 11.98 -7.89
N VAL A 107 -3.62 10.83 -8.44
CA VAL A 107 -4.34 9.57 -8.23
C VAL A 107 -4.24 9.09 -6.77
N VAL A 108 -3.06 9.18 -6.15
CA VAL A 108 -2.86 8.84 -4.73
C VAL A 108 -3.78 9.67 -3.83
N ARG A 109 -4.13 10.88 -4.23
CA ARG A 109 -5.08 11.73 -3.49
C ARG A 109 -6.47 11.07 -3.33
N PHE A 110 -6.89 10.20 -4.24
CA PHE A 110 -8.16 9.48 -4.08
C PHE A 110 -8.21 8.60 -2.83
N LEU A 111 -7.06 8.24 -2.24
CA LEU A 111 -6.99 7.55 -0.95
C LEU A 111 -7.68 8.33 0.19
N ARG A 112 -7.82 9.65 0.09
CA ARG A 112 -8.51 10.46 1.11
C ARG A 112 -10.00 10.16 1.24
N ILE A 113 -10.60 9.51 0.24
CA ILE A 113 -12.02 9.11 0.24
C ILE A 113 -12.23 7.84 1.07
N ILE A 114 -11.18 7.02 1.24
CA ILE A 114 -11.25 5.73 1.95
C ILE A 114 -11.75 5.90 3.39
N PRO A 115 -11.29 6.88 4.20
CA PRO A 115 -11.77 7.07 5.57
C PRO A 115 -13.21 7.58 5.66
N ASP A 116 -13.74 8.24 4.63
CA ASP A 116 -15.09 8.83 4.65
C ASP A 116 -16.18 7.75 4.48
N ILE A 117 -15.83 6.63 3.85
CA ILE A 117 -16.73 5.48 3.67
C ILE A 117 -16.58 4.54 4.86
N LYS A 118 -17.61 4.44 5.71
CA LYS A 118 -17.62 3.63 6.95
C LYS A 118 -17.08 2.21 6.75
N LEU A 119 -17.49 1.52 5.68
CA LEU A 119 -17.02 0.17 5.35
C LEU A 119 -15.52 0.12 5.05
N MET A 120 -15.01 1.06 4.24
CA MET A 120 -13.61 1.13 3.86
C MET A 120 -12.71 1.56 5.02
N ALA A 121 -13.18 2.46 5.89
CA ALA A 121 -12.49 2.84 7.12
C ALA A 121 -12.32 1.64 8.08
N LEU A 122 -13.35 0.79 8.20
CA LEU A 122 -13.27 -0.44 8.97
C LEU A 122 -12.23 -1.41 8.39
N VAL A 123 -12.25 -1.65 7.08
CA VAL A 123 -11.24 -2.51 6.41
C VAL A 123 -9.83 -1.93 6.59
N ALA A 124 -9.63 -0.63 6.35
CA ALA A 124 -8.33 0.00 6.49
C ALA A 124 -7.79 -0.07 7.94
N SER A 125 -8.63 0.15 8.95
CA SER A 125 -8.21 0.05 10.35
C SER A 125 -7.81 -1.38 10.74
N THR A 126 -8.56 -2.39 10.30
CA THR A 126 -8.21 -3.80 10.54
C THR A 126 -6.91 -4.22 9.86
N LEU A 127 -6.64 -3.75 8.64
CA LEU A 127 -5.36 -3.99 7.94
C LEU A 127 -4.19 -3.33 8.67
N VAL A 128 -4.35 -2.09 9.12
CA VAL A 128 -3.30 -1.39 9.89
C VAL A 128 -3.02 -2.12 11.21
N ASP A 129 -4.04 -2.63 11.89
CA ASP A 129 -3.85 -3.41 13.10
C ASP A 129 -3.19 -4.77 12.83
N LEU A 130 -3.53 -5.42 11.71
CA LEU A 130 -2.86 -6.65 11.28
C LEU A 130 -1.36 -6.41 11.05
N VAL A 131 -0.99 -5.32 10.37
CA VAL A 131 0.42 -4.97 10.14
C VAL A 131 1.18 -4.76 11.45
N LYS A 132 0.56 -4.14 12.47
CA LYS A 132 1.19 -3.98 13.80
C LYS A 132 1.47 -5.33 14.45
N ASN A 133 0.52 -6.27 14.37
CA ASN A 133 0.66 -7.61 14.93
C ASN A 133 1.73 -8.43 14.18
N LEU A 134 1.85 -8.22 12.87
CA LEU A 134 2.84 -8.90 12.02
C LEU A 134 4.25 -8.30 12.08
N ARG A 135 4.45 -7.14 12.73
CA ARG A 135 5.74 -6.43 12.75
C ARG A 135 6.89 -7.29 13.30
N ALA A 136 6.65 -8.06 14.36
CA ALA A 136 7.67 -8.94 14.94
C ALA A 136 8.11 -10.03 13.94
N PHE A 137 7.14 -10.61 13.23
CA PHE A 137 7.38 -11.63 12.22
C PHE A 137 8.08 -11.07 10.97
N ALA A 138 7.67 -9.89 10.50
CA ALA A 138 8.36 -9.21 9.41
C ALA A 138 9.86 -9.00 9.72
N GLY A 139 10.22 -8.74 10.98
CA GLY A 139 11.62 -8.66 11.41
C GLY A 139 12.39 -9.97 11.21
N ILE A 140 11.79 -11.10 11.60
CA ILE A 140 12.41 -12.43 11.40
C ILE A 140 12.59 -12.72 9.91
N LEU A 141 11.58 -12.40 9.08
CA LEU A 141 11.68 -12.56 7.62
C LEU A 141 12.88 -11.80 7.05
N VAL A 142 13.05 -10.54 7.44
CA VAL A 142 14.16 -9.70 6.95
C VAL A 142 15.51 -10.31 7.33
N VAL A 143 15.65 -10.88 8.52
CA VAL A 143 16.90 -11.56 8.94
C VAL A 143 17.18 -12.78 8.05
N VAL A 144 16.16 -13.60 7.78
CA VAL A 144 16.31 -14.79 6.92
C VAL A 144 16.68 -14.37 5.49
N PHE A 145 16.01 -13.37 4.93
CA PHE A 145 16.36 -12.79 3.63
C PHE A 145 17.80 -12.26 3.61
N TYR A 146 18.25 -11.58 4.66
CA TYR A 146 19.60 -11.04 4.75
C TYR A 146 20.65 -12.15 4.71
N VAL A 147 20.48 -13.20 5.51
CA VAL A 147 21.42 -14.34 5.56
C VAL A 147 21.51 -15.02 4.19
N PHE A 148 20.37 -15.33 3.56
CA PHE A 148 20.37 -15.96 2.24
C PHE A 148 20.90 -15.02 1.15
N ALA A 149 20.63 -13.72 1.20
CA ALA A 149 21.16 -12.77 0.23
C ALA A 149 22.69 -12.71 0.27
N VAL A 150 23.27 -12.62 1.48
CA VAL A 150 24.74 -12.60 1.64
C VAL A 150 25.36 -13.92 1.21
N LEU A 151 24.75 -15.06 1.56
CA LEU A 151 25.20 -16.38 1.11
C LEU A 151 25.12 -16.52 -0.41
N GLY A 152 24.03 -16.05 -1.04
CA GLY A 152 23.83 -16.09 -2.48
C GLY A 152 24.86 -15.26 -3.24
N ILE A 153 25.17 -14.05 -2.75
CA ILE A 153 26.26 -13.23 -3.30
C ILE A 153 27.58 -13.99 -3.18
N TRP A 154 27.91 -14.52 -2.00
CA TRP A 154 29.19 -15.20 -1.80
C TRP A 154 29.37 -16.44 -2.70
N LEU A 155 28.29 -17.14 -3.02
CA LEU A 155 28.31 -18.34 -3.87
C LEU A 155 28.23 -18.04 -5.37
N PHE A 156 27.49 -17.00 -5.78
CA PHE A 156 27.06 -16.83 -7.17
C PHE A 156 27.32 -15.44 -7.75
N GLN A 157 28.06 -14.58 -7.06
CA GLN A 157 28.45 -13.27 -7.59
C GLN A 157 29.24 -13.41 -8.90
N GLY A 158 28.79 -12.71 -9.93
CA GLY A 158 29.40 -12.73 -11.26
C GLY A 158 29.13 -14.00 -12.07
N ALA A 159 28.28 -14.91 -11.59
CA ALA A 159 27.97 -16.16 -12.29
C ALA A 159 27.19 -15.95 -13.60
N ILE A 160 26.27 -14.99 -13.62
CA ILE A 160 25.41 -14.70 -14.77
C ILE A 160 25.70 -13.28 -15.24
N THR A 161 26.43 -13.15 -16.34
CA THR A 161 26.71 -11.85 -16.95
C THR A 161 25.72 -11.58 -18.07
N ALA A 162 25.04 -10.43 -18.00
CA ALA A 162 24.21 -9.98 -19.09
C ALA A 162 25.06 -9.83 -20.36
N PRO A 163 24.55 -10.22 -21.55
CA PRO A 163 25.26 -9.93 -22.79
C PRO A 163 25.47 -8.41 -22.84
N GLY A 164 26.75 -8.01 -22.81
CA GLY A 164 27.11 -6.61 -22.94
C GLY A 164 26.53 -6.04 -24.23
N LYS A 165 26.45 -4.71 -24.34
CA LYS A 165 26.22 -4.03 -25.62
C LYS A 165 27.43 -4.25 -26.55
N MET A 166 27.76 -5.50 -26.86
CA MET A 166 28.55 -5.83 -28.02
C MET A 166 27.71 -5.32 -29.20
N SER A 167 28.33 -4.48 -30.02
CA SER A 167 27.68 -3.92 -31.20
C SER A 167 26.93 -5.02 -31.93
N MET A 168 25.68 -4.74 -32.27
CA MET A 168 24.81 -5.55 -33.14
C MET A 168 25.38 -5.68 -34.56
N GLU A 169 26.71 -5.67 -34.73
CA GLU A 169 27.36 -5.49 -36.02
C GLU A 169 28.15 -6.71 -36.46
N ASN A 170 28.29 -7.78 -35.67
CA ASN A 170 29.03 -8.97 -36.15
C ASN A 170 28.69 -10.32 -35.48
N ILE A 171 27.45 -10.54 -35.07
CA ILE A 171 27.02 -11.89 -34.63
C ILE A 171 25.68 -12.22 -35.29
N THR A 172 25.72 -12.57 -36.58
CA THR A 172 24.77 -13.48 -37.22
C THR A 172 25.01 -14.91 -36.72
N ILE A 173 24.94 -15.13 -35.40
CA ILE A 173 24.75 -16.47 -34.86
C ILE A 173 23.26 -16.53 -34.54
N ASN A 174 22.53 -17.33 -35.34
CA ASN A 174 21.18 -17.76 -35.01
C ASN A 174 21.24 -18.57 -33.70
N PHE A 175 21.32 -17.88 -32.55
CA PHE A 175 21.05 -18.49 -31.26
C PHE A 175 19.54 -18.73 -31.22
N THR A 176 19.12 -19.90 -31.70
CA THR A 176 17.79 -20.42 -31.41
C THR A 176 17.77 -20.77 -29.93
N MET A 177 17.51 -19.77 -29.09
CA MET A 177 17.30 -19.98 -27.66
C MET A 177 16.07 -20.86 -27.50
N GLU A 178 16.17 -21.89 -26.66
CA GLU A 178 15.02 -22.71 -26.33
C GLU A 178 13.94 -21.83 -25.68
N CYS A 179 12.70 -22.02 -26.13
CA CYS A 179 11.56 -21.29 -25.58
C CYS A 179 11.40 -21.62 -24.09
N GLY A 180 11.30 -20.59 -23.24
CA GLY A 180 11.20 -20.72 -21.79
C GLY A 180 12.54 -20.67 -21.03
N SER A 181 13.66 -20.45 -21.73
CA SER A 181 14.97 -20.28 -21.10
C SER A 181 15.12 -18.91 -20.41
N TYR A 182 16.03 -18.85 -19.43
CA TYR A 182 16.35 -17.63 -18.67
C TYR A 182 16.78 -16.47 -19.58
N GLU A 183 17.54 -16.81 -20.63
CA GLU A 183 18.11 -15.91 -21.61
C GLU A 183 17.02 -15.30 -22.53
N GLN A 184 16.08 -16.13 -22.99
CA GLN A 184 14.95 -15.70 -23.84
C GLN A 184 13.97 -14.82 -23.06
N LEU A 185 13.72 -15.13 -21.79
CA LEU A 185 12.81 -14.37 -20.92
C LEU A 185 13.42 -13.04 -20.43
N GLY A 186 14.69 -12.78 -20.73
CA GLY A 186 15.35 -11.54 -20.36
C GLY A 186 15.53 -11.37 -18.85
N TYR A 187 15.69 -12.47 -18.11
CA TYR A 187 15.80 -12.44 -16.64
C TYR A 187 17.15 -11.95 -16.11
N TRP A 188 18.03 -11.41 -16.95
CA TRP A 188 19.35 -10.87 -16.61
C TRP A 188 19.44 -10.00 -15.34
N PRO A 189 18.45 -9.13 -15.00
CA PRO A 189 18.49 -8.35 -13.76
C PRO A 189 18.31 -9.19 -12.48
N ASN A 190 17.79 -10.40 -12.58
CA ASN A 190 17.54 -11.28 -11.45
C ASN A 190 18.79 -12.12 -11.15
N ASN A 191 19.80 -11.49 -10.53
CA ASN A 191 21.08 -12.11 -10.23
C ASN A 191 21.52 -11.90 -8.77
N PHE A 192 22.70 -12.42 -8.42
CA PHE A 192 23.33 -12.30 -7.09
C PHE A 192 24.56 -11.36 -7.11
N ASP A 193 24.62 -10.41 -8.06
CA ASP A 193 25.79 -9.53 -8.20
C ASP A 193 25.80 -8.39 -7.18
N ASP A 194 24.61 -7.92 -6.81
CA ASP A 194 24.41 -6.89 -5.80
C ASP A 194 23.30 -7.29 -4.81
N PHE A 195 23.29 -6.63 -3.65
CA PHE A 195 22.35 -6.94 -2.58
C PHE A 195 20.89 -6.70 -2.95
N ALA A 196 20.59 -5.68 -3.77
CA ALA A 196 19.22 -5.37 -4.15
C ALA A 196 18.68 -6.40 -5.16
N SER A 197 19.46 -6.73 -6.18
CA SER A 197 19.16 -7.81 -7.14
C SER A 197 18.99 -9.15 -6.45
N SER A 198 19.82 -9.44 -5.44
CA SER A 198 19.72 -10.66 -4.62
C SER A 198 18.38 -10.74 -3.88
N LEU A 199 17.91 -9.64 -3.29
CA LEU A 199 16.61 -9.60 -2.63
C LEU A 199 15.45 -9.83 -3.61
N VAL A 200 15.52 -9.23 -4.80
CA VAL A 200 14.51 -9.40 -5.86
C VAL A 200 14.48 -10.85 -6.34
N LEU A 201 15.63 -11.45 -6.59
CA LEU A 201 15.74 -12.85 -7.00
C LEU A 201 15.20 -13.80 -5.92
N LEU A 202 15.60 -13.61 -4.65
CA LEU A 202 15.08 -14.40 -3.53
C LEU A 202 13.56 -14.26 -3.38
N TYR A 203 13.02 -13.06 -3.57
CA TYR A 203 11.58 -12.82 -3.59
C TYR A 203 10.89 -13.58 -4.74
N ASN A 204 11.43 -13.52 -5.95
CA ASN A 204 10.88 -14.24 -7.11
C ASN A 204 10.85 -15.76 -6.86
N ILE A 205 11.87 -16.32 -6.22
CA ILE A 205 11.90 -17.74 -5.86
C ILE A 205 10.93 -18.07 -4.72
N MET A 206 10.77 -17.17 -3.73
CA MET A 206 9.81 -17.34 -2.63
C MET A 206 8.36 -17.45 -3.14
N VAL A 207 8.02 -16.72 -4.22
CA VAL A 207 6.70 -16.78 -4.87
C VAL A 207 6.48 -18.12 -5.62
N VAL A 208 7.54 -18.90 -5.88
CA VAL A 208 7.52 -20.21 -6.56
C VAL A 208 7.10 -20.16 -8.02
N ASN A 209 6.90 -18.97 -8.60
CA ASN A 209 6.57 -18.83 -10.01
C ASN A 209 7.84 -18.86 -10.87
N ASN A 210 7.88 -19.73 -11.89
CA ASN A 210 9.03 -19.92 -12.78
C ASN A 210 10.37 -20.18 -12.08
N TRP A 211 10.36 -20.63 -10.82
CA TRP A 211 11.57 -20.79 -10.02
C TRP A 211 12.53 -21.84 -10.61
N GLN A 212 11.98 -22.84 -11.32
CA GLN A 212 12.76 -23.84 -12.04
C GLN A 212 13.67 -23.23 -13.11
N VAL A 213 13.29 -22.10 -13.73
CA VAL A 213 14.09 -21.42 -14.75
C VAL A 213 15.35 -20.80 -14.12
N PHE A 214 15.20 -20.20 -12.93
CA PHE A 214 16.35 -19.67 -12.18
C PHE A 214 17.28 -20.80 -11.72
N MET A 215 16.72 -21.85 -11.13
CA MET A 215 17.51 -23.00 -10.67
C MET A 215 18.26 -23.67 -11.83
N ASP A 216 17.61 -23.85 -12.98
CA ASP A 216 18.24 -24.40 -14.18
C ASP A 216 19.37 -23.50 -14.70
N ALA A 217 19.13 -22.19 -14.80
CA ALA A 217 20.17 -21.24 -15.21
C ALA A 217 21.40 -21.30 -14.29
N TYR A 218 21.20 -21.24 -12.97
CA TYR A 218 22.33 -21.32 -12.03
C TYR A 218 23.01 -22.69 -12.02
N THR A 219 22.28 -23.77 -12.30
CA THR A 219 22.87 -25.10 -12.51
C THR A 219 23.79 -25.10 -13.72
N ARG A 220 23.35 -24.48 -14.83
CA ARG A 220 24.12 -24.39 -16.08
C ARG A 220 25.36 -23.48 -15.96
N TYR A 221 25.24 -22.36 -15.26
CA TYR A 221 26.31 -21.36 -15.16
C TYR A 221 27.30 -21.59 -14.00
N THR A 222 26.95 -22.40 -13.00
CA THR A 222 27.81 -22.61 -11.81
C THR A 222 28.17 -24.07 -11.60
N THR A 223 27.35 -24.80 -10.85
CA THR A 223 27.52 -26.23 -10.56
C THR A 223 26.16 -26.85 -10.27
N GLU A 224 26.06 -28.18 -10.35
CA GLU A 224 24.85 -28.91 -9.95
C GLU A 224 24.51 -28.76 -8.46
N TRP A 225 25.49 -28.46 -7.61
CA TRP A 225 25.30 -28.22 -6.19
C TRP A 225 24.52 -26.93 -5.88
N SER A 226 24.42 -26.01 -6.85
CA SER A 226 23.58 -24.80 -6.73
C SER A 226 22.11 -25.15 -6.45
N LYS A 227 21.62 -26.30 -6.94
CA LYS A 227 20.26 -26.80 -6.65
C LYS A 227 19.98 -26.90 -5.16
N VAL A 228 20.97 -27.31 -4.36
CA VAL A 228 20.82 -27.43 -2.90
C VAL A 228 20.52 -26.08 -2.28
N TYR A 229 21.19 -25.02 -2.72
CA TYR A 229 20.90 -23.65 -2.27
C TYR A 229 19.46 -23.25 -2.60
N PHE A 230 19.02 -23.41 -3.86
CA PHE A 230 17.66 -23.03 -4.26
C PHE A 230 16.57 -23.85 -3.55
N VAL A 231 16.77 -25.15 -3.40
CA VAL A 231 15.85 -26.03 -2.67
C VAL A 231 15.81 -25.67 -1.17
N SER A 232 16.96 -25.36 -0.57
CA SER A 232 17.02 -24.94 0.84
C SER A 232 16.30 -23.61 1.08
N TRP A 233 16.44 -22.65 0.17
CA TRP A 233 15.72 -21.39 0.21
C TRP A 233 14.22 -21.59 0.02
N TRP A 234 13.81 -22.41 -0.96
CA TRP A 234 12.40 -22.73 -1.20
C TRP A 234 11.75 -23.36 0.03
N LEU A 235 12.42 -24.32 0.67
CA LEU A 235 11.92 -24.95 1.90
C LEU A 235 11.80 -23.93 3.03
N THR A 236 12.81 -23.08 3.22
CA THR A 236 12.84 -22.10 4.31
C THR A 236 11.84 -20.95 4.09
N SER A 237 11.65 -20.50 2.86
CA SER A 237 10.78 -19.38 2.51
C SER A 237 9.36 -19.86 2.19
N SER A 238 9.15 -20.51 1.06
CA SER A 238 7.81 -20.90 0.62
C SER A 238 7.13 -21.88 1.59
N VAL A 239 7.82 -22.95 2.02
CA VAL A 239 7.20 -23.98 2.86
C VAL A 239 7.10 -23.54 4.32
N MET A 240 8.19 -23.09 4.94
CA MET A 240 8.15 -22.72 6.35
C MET A 240 7.50 -21.35 6.58
N TRP A 241 7.88 -20.32 5.81
CA TRP A 241 7.44 -18.95 6.09
C TRP A 241 5.99 -18.69 5.73
N VAL A 242 5.51 -19.15 4.56
CA VAL A 242 4.10 -18.95 4.17
C VAL A 242 3.16 -19.69 5.13
N ASN A 243 3.51 -20.91 5.53
CA ASN A 243 2.72 -21.67 6.49
C ASN A 243 2.71 -21.04 7.88
N LEU A 244 3.86 -20.55 8.36
CA LEU A 244 3.94 -19.78 9.61
C LEU A 244 3.10 -18.51 9.52
N PHE A 245 3.15 -17.79 8.40
CA PHE A 245 2.35 -16.59 8.18
C PHE A 245 0.84 -16.86 8.21
N VAL A 246 0.38 -17.92 7.53
CA VAL A 246 -1.02 -18.33 7.55
C VAL A 246 -1.46 -18.74 8.96
N ALA A 247 -0.64 -19.52 9.67
CA ALA A 247 -0.92 -19.93 11.04
C ALA A 247 -1.10 -18.72 11.98
N LEU A 248 -0.28 -17.69 11.83
CA LEU A 248 -0.36 -16.48 12.64
C LEU A 248 -1.55 -15.60 12.31
N ILE A 249 -1.91 -15.47 11.03
CA ILE A 249 -3.15 -14.77 10.66
C ILE A 249 -4.34 -15.49 11.27
N LEU A 250 -4.35 -16.82 11.19
CA LEU A 250 -5.41 -17.66 11.74
C LEU A 250 -5.47 -17.53 13.26
N GLU A 251 -4.34 -17.53 13.97
CA GLU A 251 -4.28 -17.27 15.42
C GLU A 251 -4.80 -15.88 15.78
N ASN A 252 -4.39 -14.84 15.03
CA ASN A 252 -4.90 -13.48 15.24
C ASN A 252 -6.41 -13.37 14.98
N PHE A 253 -6.92 -14.08 13.98
CA PHE A 253 -8.33 -14.13 13.66
C PHE A 253 -9.12 -14.89 14.73
N ILE A 254 -8.64 -16.07 15.16
CA ILE A 254 -9.23 -16.86 16.25
C ILE A 254 -9.26 -16.05 17.54
N TYR A 255 -8.15 -15.42 17.93
CA TYR A 255 -8.08 -14.59 19.13
C TYR A 255 -9.11 -13.45 19.11
N LYS A 256 -9.27 -12.78 17.96
CA LYS A 256 -10.30 -11.74 17.79
C LYS A 256 -11.72 -12.32 17.81
N TRP A 257 -11.93 -13.46 17.16
CA TRP A 257 -13.22 -14.14 17.08
C TRP A 257 -13.67 -14.61 18.47
N ASP A 258 -12.82 -15.31 19.20
CA ASP A 258 -13.11 -15.84 20.53
C ASP A 258 -13.44 -14.72 21.53
N ARG A 259 -12.72 -13.60 21.46
CA ARG A 259 -13.03 -12.41 22.26
C ARG A 259 -14.39 -11.79 21.90
N SER A 260 -14.77 -11.78 20.62
CA SER A 260 -16.07 -11.26 20.19
C SER A 260 -17.23 -12.17 20.64
N VAL A 261 -17.04 -13.49 20.59
CA VAL A 261 -18.02 -14.48 21.04
C VAL A 261 -18.18 -14.42 22.55
N THR A 262 -17.08 -14.39 23.31
CA THR A 262 -17.10 -14.29 24.77
C THR A 262 -17.81 -13.01 25.24
N CYS A 263 -17.57 -11.88 24.57
CA CYS A 263 -18.26 -10.63 24.87
C CYS A 263 -19.78 -10.75 24.62
N SER A 264 -20.19 -11.36 23.49
CA SER A 264 -21.60 -11.61 23.19
C SER A 264 -22.27 -12.53 24.21
N VAL A 265 -21.57 -13.57 24.68
CA VAL A 265 -22.12 -14.50 25.70
C VAL A 265 -22.28 -13.79 27.04
N ALA A 266 -21.28 -12.99 27.46
CA ALA A 266 -21.36 -12.20 28.68
C ALA A 266 -22.50 -11.15 28.63
N ASP A 267 -22.72 -10.52 27.48
CA ASP A 267 -23.82 -9.58 27.29
C ASP A 267 -25.20 -10.26 27.39
N VAL A 268 -25.33 -11.48 26.83
CA VAL A 268 -26.55 -12.31 26.92
C VAL A 268 -26.80 -12.79 28.34
N GLU A 269 -25.77 -13.27 29.05
CA GLU A 269 -25.92 -13.66 30.46
C GLU A 269 -26.33 -12.46 31.33
N ARG A 270 -25.71 -11.29 31.12
CA ARG A 270 -26.05 -10.08 31.86
C ARG A 270 -27.51 -9.65 31.65
N THR A 271 -28.01 -9.69 30.41
CA THR A 271 -29.43 -9.42 30.13
C THR A 271 -30.35 -10.46 30.76
N GLY A 272 -29.93 -11.73 30.79
CA GLY A 272 -30.64 -12.80 31.50
C GLY A 272 -30.74 -12.55 33.01
N TYR A 273 -29.63 -12.14 33.66
CA TYR A 273 -29.61 -11.77 35.07
C TYR A 273 -30.48 -10.55 35.36
N GLU A 274 -30.36 -9.46 34.59
CA GLU A 274 -31.18 -8.26 34.77
C GLU A 274 -32.68 -8.57 34.63
N THR A 275 -33.07 -9.40 33.66
CA THR A 275 -34.46 -9.84 33.46
C THR A 275 -34.94 -10.70 34.64
N THR A 276 -34.09 -11.60 35.15
CA THR A 276 -34.43 -12.47 36.29
C THR A 276 -34.60 -11.66 37.58
N VAL A 277 -33.72 -10.69 37.81
CA VAL A 277 -33.82 -9.78 38.95
C VAL A 277 -35.10 -8.94 38.87
N GLN A 278 -35.41 -8.38 37.69
CA GLN A 278 -36.68 -7.67 37.49
C GLN A 278 -37.90 -8.56 37.77
N LEU A 279 -37.88 -9.82 37.34
CA LEU A 279 -38.95 -10.77 37.62
C LEU A 279 -39.08 -11.11 39.11
N MET A 280 -37.97 -11.27 39.85
CA MET A 280 -38.00 -11.50 41.30
C MET A 280 -38.63 -10.34 42.06
N PHE A 281 -38.37 -9.10 41.64
CA PHE A 281 -38.95 -7.92 42.27
C PHE A 281 -40.34 -7.56 41.73
N ARG A 282 -40.79 -8.18 40.63
CA ARG A 282 -42.10 -7.91 40.02
C ARG A 282 -43.28 -8.21 40.96
N GLU A 283 -43.18 -9.23 41.81
CA GLU A 283 -44.23 -9.53 42.79
C GLU A 283 -44.22 -8.57 43.99
N GLN A 284 -43.09 -7.90 44.25
CA GLN A 284 -42.95 -6.94 45.35
C GLN A 284 -43.19 -5.49 44.92
N ILE A 285 -43.13 -5.22 43.61
CA ILE A 285 -43.40 -3.91 43.03
C ILE A 285 -44.84 -3.93 42.50
N GLN A 286 -45.74 -3.31 43.25
CA GLN A 286 -47.09 -3.02 42.75
C GLN A 286 -46.97 -1.99 41.61
N GLU A 287 -47.41 -2.34 40.40
CA GLU A 287 -47.48 -1.37 39.30
C GLU A 287 -48.38 -0.19 39.74
N PRO A 288 -47.88 1.05 39.72
CA PRO A 288 -48.65 2.21 40.19
C PRO A 288 -49.85 2.41 39.27
N THR A 289 -50.99 2.73 39.89
CA THR A 289 -52.24 2.93 39.15
C THR A 289 -52.11 4.16 38.25
N GLU A 290 -52.75 4.18 37.07
CA GLU A 290 -52.64 5.31 36.12
C GLU A 290 -52.95 6.67 36.80
N GLU A 291 -53.86 6.68 37.77
CA GLU A 291 -54.21 7.88 38.55
C GLU A 291 -53.03 8.36 39.43
N GLU A 292 -52.27 7.47 40.06
CA GLU A 292 -51.10 7.84 40.87
C GLU A 292 -49.94 8.37 40.01
N LEU A 293 -49.74 7.78 38.84
CA LEU A 293 -48.76 8.25 37.85
C LEU A 293 -49.11 9.66 37.36
N VAL A 294 -50.38 9.91 37.02
CA VAL A 294 -50.85 11.25 36.60
C VAL A 294 -50.68 12.26 37.74
N THR A 295 -50.94 11.86 38.98
CA THR A 295 -50.78 12.73 40.15
C THR A 295 -49.32 13.09 40.41
N GLN A 296 -48.39 12.13 40.29
CA GLN A 296 -46.96 12.39 40.42
C GLN A 296 -46.40 13.19 39.24
N LEU A 297 -46.89 12.96 38.01
CA LEU A 297 -46.52 13.76 36.84
C LEU A 297 -46.94 15.22 36.99
N HIS A 298 -48.13 15.49 37.55
CA HIS A 298 -48.60 16.84 37.84
C HIS A 298 -47.81 17.54 38.96
N GLN A 299 -47.20 16.79 39.87
CA GLN A 299 -46.37 17.34 40.95
C GLN A 299 -44.91 17.61 40.52
N HIS A 300 -44.50 17.18 39.32
CA HIS A 300 -43.13 17.36 38.85
C HIS A 300 -42.88 18.83 38.42
N PRO A 301 -41.87 19.51 38.99
CA PRO A 301 -41.66 20.96 38.82
C PRO A 301 -41.24 21.41 37.40
N HIS A 302 -41.08 20.47 36.47
CA HIS A 302 -40.63 20.72 35.11
C HIS A 302 -41.58 20.19 34.03
N LEU A 303 -42.75 19.66 34.41
CA LEU A 303 -43.68 19.01 33.49
C LEU A 303 -45.06 19.64 33.61
N HIS A 304 -45.36 20.62 32.74
CA HIS A 304 -46.70 21.21 32.62
C HIS A 304 -47.48 20.48 31.52
N LEU A 305 -48.24 19.46 31.90
CA LEU A 305 -49.26 18.86 31.03
C LEU A 305 -50.52 19.74 31.07
N SER A 306 -50.87 20.31 29.92
CA SER A 306 -52.09 21.12 29.69
C SER A 306 -53.31 20.26 29.45
#